data_AF-A0A8S3IYH7-F1
#
_entry.id   AF-A0A8S3IYH7-F1
#
_cell.length_a   1.000
_cell.length_b   1.000
_cell.length_c   1.000
_cell.angle_alpha   90.00
_cell.angle_beta   90.00
_cell.angle_gamma   90.00
#
_symmetry.space_group_name_H-M   'P 1'
#
loop_
_entity.id
_entity.type
_entity.pdbx_description
1 polymer ?
#
loop_
_entity_poly.entity_id
_entity_poly.type
_entity_poly.pdbx_seq_one_letter_code
_entity_poly.pdbx_strand_id
1 'polypeptide(L)'
;PMLKYLLEQSMNDYRIAHKLYWHLRQLLLTETVHFIRYYYLYMALLYIIEDYFRTELETQYDLCINLRKIGLELKSSELDREYLIEQLKILNNEFFQSNQRSCRLPCQFSFITNNIDIKSCTIFSSLTCPVQLVFDPIDLSSKKFSAIYKIGDDLRQDQIILQLLTCMDKIWQSNDIDCRLSLFNVTPTQESCGFIEMISYSETLLEIEKPLGTWKGSFGESALYNWLRLHNTNENDFRMAVENLTYS
;
A
#
# COMPACT_ATOMS: atom_id res chain seq x y z
N PRO A 1 -23.55 4.36 21.09
CA PRO A 1 -22.36 5.02 21.68
C PRO A 1 -21.13 4.98 20.76
N MET A 2 -20.61 3.80 20.41
CA MET A 2 -19.40 3.66 19.58
C MET A 2 -19.52 4.24 18.17
N LEU A 3 -20.62 3.96 17.45
CA LEU A 3 -20.80 4.49 16.09
C LEU A 3 -20.86 6.01 16.05
N LYS A 4 -21.60 6.60 16.99
CA LYS A 4 -21.69 8.05 17.16
C LYS A 4 -20.31 8.65 17.41
N TYR A 5 -19.52 8.04 18.31
CA TYR A 5 -18.15 8.46 18.57
C TYR A 5 -17.26 8.42 17.32
N LEU A 6 -17.28 7.33 16.54
CA LEU A 6 -16.50 7.23 15.31
C LEU A 6 -16.87 8.33 14.28
N LEU A 7 -18.17 8.62 14.15
CA LEU A 7 -18.66 9.68 13.27
C LEU A 7 -18.23 11.06 13.77
N GLU A 8 -18.36 11.35 15.07
CA GLU A 8 -17.90 12.60 15.68
C GLU A 8 -16.38 12.80 15.50
N GLN A 9 -15.59 11.73 15.66
CA GLN A 9 -14.15 11.80 15.39
C GLN A 9 -13.84 12.06 13.91
N SER A 10 -14.61 11.45 13.00
CA SER A 10 -14.44 11.63 11.55
C SER A 10 -14.73 13.05 11.09
N MET A 11 -15.59 13.79 11.80
CA MET A 11 -15.82 15.22 11.51
C MET A 11 -14.64 16.11 11.90
N ASN A 12 -13.84 15.69 12.89
CA ASN A 12 -12.73 16.48 13.41
C ASN A 12 -11.38 16.09 12.78
N ASP A 13 -11.25 14.87 12.26
CA ASP A 13 -10.02 14.37 11.65
C ASP A 13 -10.29 13.57 10.37
N TYR A 14 -9.88 14.14 9.24
CA TYR A 14 -9.99 13.48 7.93
C TYR A 14 -9.22 12.17 7.82
N ARG A 15 -8.17 11.96 8.63
CA ARG A 15 -7.45 10.67 8.66
C ARG A 15 -8.34 9.57 9.23
N ILE A 16 -9.15 9.89 10.25
CA ILE A 16 -10.11 8.96 10.83
C ILE A 16 -11.23 8.70 9.83
N ALA A 17 -11.78 9.76 9.21
CA ALA A 17 -12.81 9.64 8.18
C ALA A 17 -12.34 8.78 6.99
N HIS A 18 -11.11 9.00 6.52
CA HIS A 18 -10.49 8.27 5.41
C HIS A 18 -10.37 6.77 5.72
N LYS A 19 -9.82 6.42 6.88
CA LYS A 19 -9.70 5.02 7.32
C LYS A 19 -11.07 4.38 7.46
N LEU A 20 -12.01 5.06 8.11
CA LEU A 20 -13.37 4.57 8.30
C LEU A 20 -14.07 4.35 6.96
N TYR A 21 -13.89 5.26 5.99
CA TYR A 21 -14.41 5.11 4.63
C TYR A 21 -13.92 3.80 3.99
N TRP A 22 -12.61 3.56 3.94
CA TRP A 22 -12.05 2.36 3.32
C TRP A 22 -12.45 1.07 4.03
N HIS A 23 -12.51 1.08 5.36
CA HIS A 23 -13.01 -0.07 6.12
C HIS A 23 -14.49 -0.34 5.83
N LEU A 24 -15.35 0.68 5.83
CA LEU A 24 -16.77 0.51 5.53
C LEU A 24 -16.98 0.01 4.10
N ARG A 25 -16.24 0.54 3.13
CA ARG A 25 -16.29 0.04 1.75
C ARG A 25 -15.96 -1.45 1.69
N GLN A 26 -14.90 -1.89 2.38
CA GLN A 26 -14.53 -3.30 2.41
C GLN A 26 -15.62 -4.17 3.05
N LEU A 27 -16.24 -3.69 4.13
CA LEU A 27 -17.35 -4.39 4.79
C LEU A 27 -18.58 -4.46 3.87
N LEU A 28 -18.89 -3.42 3.10
CA LEU A 28 -20.00 -3.46 2.13
C LEU A 28 -19.80 -4.49 1.01
N LEU A 29 -18.56 -4.87 0.72
CA LEU A 29 -18.26 -5.90 -0.27
C LEU A 29 -18.28 -7.31 0.30
N THR A 30 -18.03 -7.46 1.60
CA THR A 30 -17.71 -8.78 2.20
C THR A 30 -18.66 -9.23 3.29
N GLU A 31 -19.37 -8.32 3.95
CA GLU A 31 -20.28 -8.61 5.05
C GLU A 31 -21.73 -8.69 4.59
N THR A 32 -22.32 -9.88 4.69
CA THR A 32 -23.72 -10.11 4.32
C THR A 32 -24.67 -9.97 5.50
N VAL A 33 -24.28 -10.45 6.68
CA VAL A 33 -25.14 -10.51 7.87
C VAL A 33 -25.48 -9.12 8.43
N HIS A 34 -24.51 -8.22 8.42
CA HIS A 34 -24.65 -6.86 8.96
C HIS A 34 -24.61 -5.77 7.88
N PHE A 35 -24.84 -6.14 6.62
CA PHE A 35 -24.77 -5.24 5.47
C PHE A 35 -25.55 -3.93 5.70
N ILE A 36 -26.83 -4.03 6.09
CA ILE A 36 -27.71 -2.87 6.28
C ILE A 36 -27.12 -1.88 7.30
N ARG A 37 -26.51 -2.39 8.38
CA ARG A 37 -25.89 -1.57 9.41
C ARG A 37 -24.69 -0.81 8.86
N TYR A 38 -23.81 -1.48 8.12
CA TYR A 38 -22.64 -0.83 7.53
C TYR A 38 -23.02 0.13 6.40
N TYR A 39 -24.08 -0.17 5.66
CA TYR A 39 -24.62 0.71 4.64
C TYR A 39 -25.09 2.04 5.22
N TYR A 40 -25.93 2.01 6.26
CA TYR A 40 -26.35 3.26 6.91
C TYR A 40 -25.19 4.02 7.56
N LEU A 41 -24.21 3.31 8.11
CA LEU A 41 -23.02 3.95 8.67
C LEU A 41 -22.15 4.61 7.60
N TYR A 42 -22.00 3.97 6.44
CA TYR A 42 -21.32 4.54 5.28
C TYR A 42 -22.05 5.78 4.76
N MET A 43 -23.37 5.71 4.60
CA MET A 43 -24.17 6.86 4.17
C MET A 43 -24.12 8.02 5.18
N ALA A 44 -24.14 7.70 6.48
CA ALA A 44 -23.99 8.70 7.54
C ALA A 44 -22.60 9.35 7.52
N LEU A 45 -21.53 8.56 7.35
CA LEU A 45 -20.18 9.10 7.19
C LEU A 45 -20.09 10.05 6.01
N LEU A 46 -20.59 9.64 4.84
CA LEU A 46 -20.61 10.51 3.67
C LEU A 46 -21.41 11.77 3.97
N TYR A 47 -22.59 11.67 4.59
CA TYR A 47 -23.42 12.83 4.92
C TYR A 47 -22.72 13.87 5.81
N ILE A 48 -21.93 13.45 6.80
CA ILE A 48 -21.32 14.38 7.77
C ILE A 48 -19.98 14.97 7.33
N ILE A 49 -19.27 14.34 6.39
CA ILE A 49 -17.99 14.88 5.88
C ILE A 49 -18.25 15.98 4.85
N GLU A 50 -17.31 16.92 4.76
CA GLU A 50 -17.39 18.04 3.80
C GLU A 50 -17.39 17.56 2.35
N ASP A 51 -18.09 18.30 1.49
CA ASP A 51 -18.28 17.93 0.08
C ASP A 51 -16.96 17.81 -0.68
N TYR A 52 -16.00 18.71 -0.42
CA TYR A 52 -14.66 18.60 -1.00
C TYR A 52 -13.99 17.26 -0.69
N PHE A 53 -14.05 16.83 0.58
CA PHE A 53 -13.44 15.57 1.00
C PHE A 53 -14.21 14.36 0.44
N ARG A 54 -15.53 14.45 0.33
CA ARG A 54 -16.36 13.43 -0.35
C ARG A 54 -15.95 13.26 -1.81
N THR A 55 -15.81 14.36 -2.56
CA THR A 55 -15.34 14.35 -3.95
C THR A 55 -13.92 13.79 -4.05
N GLU A 56 -13.05 14.08 -3.09
CA GLU A 56 -11.73 13.48 -3.02
C GLU A 56 -11.83 11.96 -2.86
N LEU A 57 -12.63 11.44 -1.93
CA LEU A 57 -12.83 9.99 -1.73
C LEU A 57 -13.41 9.31 -2.98
N GLU A 58 -14.34 9.95 -3.68
CA GLU A 58 -14.86 9.47 -4.97
C GLU A 58 -13.76 9.39 -6.02
N THR A 59 -12.90 10.41 -6.08
CA THR A 59 -11.75 10.42 -6.99
C THR A 59 -10.78 9.27 -6.69
N GLN A 60 -10.48 9.01 -5.40
CA GLN A 60 -9.66 7.87 -5.00
C GLN A 60 -10.28 6.53 -5.43
N TYR A 61 -11.59 6.41 -5.26
CA TYR A 61 -12.34 5.22 -5.67
C TYR A 61 -12.27 4.99 -7.19
N ASP A 62 -12.47 6.04 -7.98
CA ASP A 62 -12.37 5.97 -9.45
C ASP A 62 -10.96 5.51 -9.88
N LEU A 63 -9.90 6.01 -9.24
CA LEU A 63 -8.53 5.55 -9.50
C LEU A 63 -8.40 4.04 -9.24
N CYS A 64 -8.93 3.56 -8.11
CA CYS A 64 -8.90 2.14 -7.77
C CYS A 64 -9.66 1.27 -8.77
N ILE A 65 -10.81 1.74 -9.28
CA ILE A 65 -11.59 1.03 -10.30
C ILE A 65 -10.80 0.90 -11.60
N ASN A 66 -10.15 1.98 -12.04
CA ASN A 66 -9.31 1.94 -13.24
C ASN A 66 -8.11 0.99 -13.07
N LEU A 67 -7.40 1.08 -11.94
CA LEU A 67 -6.27 0.18 -11.66
C LEU A 67 -6.71 -1.29 -11.53
N ARG A 68 -7.88 -1.55 -10.93
CA ARG A 68 -8.47 -2.90 -10.87
C ARG A 68 -8.73 -3.44 -12.27
N LYS A 69 -9.31 -2.63 -13.17
CA LYS A 69 -9.56 -3.02 -14.55
C LYS A 69 -8.26 -3.42 -15.25
N ILE A 70 -7.25 -2.55 -15.22
CA ILE A 70 -5.94 -2.78 -15.86
C ILE A 70 -5.32 -4.09 -15.37
N GLY A 71 -5.29 -4.31 -14.05
CA GLY A 71 -4.66 -5.51 -13.53
C GLY A 71 -5.49 -6.80 -13.72
N LEU A 72 -6.82 -6.72 -13.82
CA LEU A 72 -7.64 -7.87 -14.24
C LEU A 72 -7.34 -8.28 -15.68
N GLU A 73 -7.22 -7.30 -16.59
CA GLU A 73 -6.87 -7.51 -18.00
C GLU A 73 -5.46 -8.10 -18.15
N LEU A 74 -4.49 -7.59 -17.39
CA LEU A 74 -3.14 -8.17 -17.30
C LEU A 74 -3.16 -9.65 -16.89
N LYS A 75 -4.01 -10.00 -15.91
CA LYS A 75 -4.12 -11.37 -15.39
C LYS A 75 -4.86 -12.31 -16.34
N SER A 76 -5.89 -11.84 -17.05
CA SER A 76 -6.72 -12.69 -17.91
C SER A 76 -6.06 -13.06 -19.24
N SER A 77 -5.16 -12.20 -19.72
CA SER A 77 -4.64 -12.30 -21.09
C SER A 77 -3.12 -12.51 -21.15
N GLU A 78 -2.49 -12.84 -20.01
CA GLU A 78 -1.03 -12.98 -19.86
C GLU A 78 -0.26 -11.81 -20.51
N LEU A 79 -0.83 -10.61 -20.41
CA LEU A 79 -0.30 -9.42 -21.08
C LEU A 79 0.96 -8.94 -20.38
N ASP A 80 1.84 -8.32 -21.17
CA ASP A 80 3.17 -7.96 -20.73
C ASP A 80 3.28 -6.49 -20.28
N ARG A 81 4.51 -6.06 -20.07
CA ARG A 81 4.83 -4.70 -19.61
C ARG A 81 4.43 -3.63 -20.63
N GLU A 82 4.40 -3.92 -21.93
CA GLU A 82 4.04 -2.93 -22.95
C GLU A 82 2.57 -2.53 -22.80
N TYR A 83 1.70 -3.52 -22.59
CA TYR A 83 0.29 -3.28 -22.30
C TYR A 83 0.08 -2.42 -21.04
N LEU A 84 0.77 -2.75 -19.94
CA LEU A 84 0.71 -1.94 -18.71
C LEU A 84 1.09 -0.48 -18.99
N ILE A 85 2.17 -0.25 -19.74
CA ILE A 85 2.64 1.10 -20.09
C ILE A 85 1.58 1.85 -20.89
N GLU A 86 0.94 1.21 -21.87
CA GLU A 86 -0.11 1.84 -22.67
C GLU A 86 -1.34 2.20 -21.83
N GLN A 87 -1.82 1.27 -21.00
CA GLN A 87 -2.98 1.52 -20.16
C GLN A 87 -2.71 2.61 -19.10
N LEU A 88 -1.51 2.64 -18.51
CA LEU A 88 -1.14 3.71 -17.57
C LEU A 88 -0.99 5.07 -18.27
N LYS A 89 -0.59 5.12 -19.55
CA LYS A 89 -0.59 6.38 -20.33
C LYS A 89 -2.02 6.89 -20.54
N ILE A 90 -2.94 6.00 -20.91
CA ILE A 90 -4.37 6.34 -21.07
C ILE A 90 -4.91 6.84 -19.73
N LEU A 91 -4.68 6.09 -18.65
CA LEU A 91 -5.09 6.48 -17.30
C LEU A 91 -4.54 7.85 -16.91
N ASN A 92 -3.24 8.10 -17.09
CA ASN A 92 -2.65 9.39 -16.76
C ASN A 92 -3.28 10.55 -17.55
N ASN A 93 -3.48 10.36 -18.85
CA ASN A 93 -4.11 11.38 -19.69
C ASN A 93 -5.55 11.64 -19.27
N GLU A 94 -6.39 10.60 -19.22
CA GLU A 94 -7.82 10.76 -18.96
C GLU A 94 -8.08 11.19 -17.51
N PHE A 95 -7.45 10.55 -16.54
CA PHE A 95 -7.73 10.77 -15.12
C PHE A 95 -7.07 12.03 -14.60
N PHE A 96 -5.76 12.20 -14.80
CA PHE A 96 -5.04 13.32 -14.19
C PHE A 96 -4.98 14.56 -15.07
N GLN A 97 -4.72 14.42 -16.38
CA GLN A 97 -4.47 15.59 -17.25
C GLN A 97 -5.77 16.20 -17.78
N SER A 98 -6.57 15.43 -18.53
CA SER A 98 -7.81 15.90 -19.16
C SER A 98 -8.86 16.30 -18.12
N ASN A 99 -9.03 15.48 -17.09
CA ASN A 99 -9.96 15.78 -16.00
C ASN A 99 -9.34 16.67 -14.91
N GLN A 100 -8.05 17.04 -15.03
CA GLN A 100 -7.32 17.87 -14.05
C GLN A 100 -7.47 17.39 -12.60
N ARG A 101 -7.60 16.08 -12.39
CA ARG A 101 -7.81 15.51 -11.06
C ARG A 101 -6.48 15.39 -10.32
N SER A 102 -6.58 15.48 -9.00
CA SER A 102 -5.57 14.99 -8.07
C SER A 102 -6.25 14.17 -7.00
N CYS A 103 -5.52 13.25 -6.38
CA CYS A 103 -6.07 12.49 -5.27
C CYS A 103 -5.00 12.02 -4.29
N ARG A 104 -5.39 11.90 -3.02
CA ARG A 104 -4.62 11.14 -2.04
C ARG A 104 -4.61 9.66 -2.38
N LEU A 105 -3.55 8.95 -2.01
CA LEU A 105 -3.54 7.49 -2.16
C LEU A 105 -4.32 6.81 -1.02
N PRO A 106 -5.12 5.75 -1.30
CA PRO A 106 -5.82 5.00 -0.27
C PRO A 106 -4.90 4.45 0.83
N CYS A 107 -3.68 4.06 0.46
CA CYS A 107 -2.67 3.51 1.36
C CYS A 107 -1.77 4.56 2.01
N GLN A 108 -1.87 5.84 1.60
CA GLN A 108 -1.05 6.91 2.17
C GLN A 108 -1.81 8.25 2.17
N PHE A 109 -2.45 8.55 3.29
CA PHE A 109 -3.30 9.75 3.44
C PHE A 109 -2.52 11.06 3.22
N SER A 110 -1.24 11.13 3.58
CA SER A 110 -0.45 12.36 3.42
C SER A 110 0.08 12.58 2.00
N PHE A 111 -0.08 11.61 1.11
CA PHE A 111 0.49 11.67 -0.23
C PHE A 111 -0.58 11.97 -1.27
N ILE A 112 -0.44 13.12 -1.93
CA ILE A 112 -1.33 13.54 -3.03
C ILE A 112 -0.57 13.43 -4.34
N THR A 113 -1.21 12.80 -5.33
CA THR A 113 -0.66 12.63 -6.67
C THR A 113 -1.57 13.20 -7.75
N ASN A 114 -0.94 13.65 -8.82
CA ASN A 114 -1.57 14.01 -10.09
C ASN A 114 -0.86 13.32 -11.28
N ASN A 115 -0.02 12.31 -11.05
CA ASN A 115 0.68 11.61 -12.11
C ASN A 115 1.27 10.28 -11.63
N ILE A 116 1.17 9.24 -12.46
CA ILE A 116 1.90 7.97 -12.28
C ILE A 116 3.21 8.04 -13.08
N ASP A 117 4.34 7.72 -12.44
CA ASP A 117 5.63 7.56 -13.12
C ASP A 117 5.70 6.21 -13.84
N ILE A 118 5.14 6.20 -15.04
CA ILE A 118 5.02 5.01 -15.91
C ILE A 118 6.37 4.33 -16.15
N LYS A 119 7.47 5.09 -16.22
CA LYS A 119 8.80 4.53 -16.50
C LYS A 119 9.28 3.63 -15.37
N SER A 120 8.93 3.99 -14.14
CA SER A 120 9.31 3.28 -12.92
C SER A 120 8.32 2.18 -12.53
N CYS A 121 7.18 2.07 -13.22
CA CYS A 121 6.24 0.98 -13.04
C CYS A 121 6.74 -0.32 -13.67
N THR A 122 6.46 -1.44 -12.99
CA THR A 122 6.88 -2.80 -13.38
C THR A 122 5.83 -3.83 -12.99
N ILE A 123 5.96 -5.05 -13.50
CA ILE A 123 5.15 -6.21 -13.13
C ILE A 123 6.09 -7.19 -12.41
N PHE A 124 5.72 -7.66 -11.22
CA PHE A 124 6.50 -8.66 -10.52
C PHE A 124 6.32 -10.03 -11.16
N SER A 125 7.43 -10.77 -11.33
CA SER A 125 7.46 -12.13 -11.88
C SER A 125 7.00 -13.17 -10.85
N SER A 126 5.74 -13.11 -10.44
CA SER A 126 5.11 -14.06 -9.49
C SER A 126 3.77 -14.56 -10.03
N LEU A 127 3.22 -15.62 -9.44
CA LEU A 127 1.97 -16.25 -9.90
C LEU A 127 0.77 -15.28 -9.97
N THR A 128 0.74 -14.26 -9.11
CA THR A 128 -0.35 -13.29 -9.06
C THR A 128 -0.07 -12.02 -9.88
N CYS A 129 1.07 -11.96 -10.58
CA CYS A 129 1.53 -10.83 -11.40
C CYS A 129 1.20 -9.43 -10.82
N PRO A 130 1.53 -9.13 -9.55
CA PRO A 130 1.21 -7.85 -8.97
C PRO A 130 1.96 -6.73 -9.68
N VAL A 131 1.37 -5.53 -9.69
CA VAL A 131 1.90 -4.37 -10.39
C VAL A 131 2.59 -3.44 -9.41
N GLN A 132 3.85 -3.10 -9.64
CA GLN A 132 4.50 -1.99 -8.95
C GLN A 132 4.05 -0.68 -9.62
N LEU A 133 3.37 0.16 -8.85
CA LEU A 133 2.99 1.50 -9.23
C LEU A 133 3.88 2.52 -8.52
N VAL A 134 4.34 3.52 -9.26
CA VAL A 134 5.13 4.64 -8.72
C VAL A 134 4.38 5.93 -9.03
N PHE A 135 4.15 6.74 -8.00
CA PHE A 135 3.37 7.97 -8.08
C PHE A 135 4.27 9.17 -7.83
N ASP A 136 4.10 10.20 -8.66
CA ASP A 136 4.77 11.49 -8.45
C ASP A 136 3.95 12.33 -7.46
N PRO A 137 4.61 12.99 -6.49
CA PRO A 137 3.94 13.91 -5.59
C PRO A 137 3.60 15.20 -6.31
N ILE A 138 2.52 15.85 -5.89
CA ILE A 138 2.23 17.23 -6.32
C ILE A 138 3.28 18.20 -5.77
N ASP A 139 3.72 17.96 -4.52
CA ASP A 139 4.81 18.71 -3.91
C ASP A 139 6.15 18.18 -4.43
N LEU A 140 6.83 18.98 -5.25
CA LEU A 140 8.11 18.63 -5.86
C LEU A 140 9.25 18.43 -4.85
N SER A 141 9.09 18.86 -3.59
CA SER A 141 10.06 18.60 -2.53
C SER A 141 9.89 17.22 -1.88
N SER A 142 8.74 16.57 -2.12
CA SER A 142 8.45 15.23 -1.63
C SER A 142 9.07 14.15 -2.52
N LYS A 143 9.37 12.98 -1.93
CA LYS A 143 9.83 11.80 -2.69
C LYS A 143 8.64 11.13 -3.38
N LYS A 144 8.91 10.40 -4.47
CA LYS A 144 7.93 9.51 -5.10
C LYS A 144 7.43 8.46 -4.12
N PHE A 145 6.19 8.03 -4.28
CA PHE A 145 5.61 6.95 -3.48
C PHE A 145 5.45 5.70 -4.35
N SER A 146 5.95 4.58 -3.85
CA SER A 146 5.86 3.28 -4.52
C SER A 146 4.88 2.39 -3.78
N ALA A 147 4.03 1.70 -4.52
CA ALA A 147 3.11 0.71 -3.97
C ALA A 147 2.96 -0.48 -4.91
N ILE A 148 2.76 -1.66 -4.33
CA ILE A 148 2.29 -2.83 -5.04
C ILE A 148 0.77 -2.75 -5.10
N TYR A 149 0.20 -2.80 -6.30
CA TYR A 149 -1.21 -3.07 -6.50
C TYR A 149 -1.40 -4.56 -6.79
N LYS A 150 -2.05 -5.25 -5.87
CA LYS A 150 -2.21 -6.71 -5.90
C LYS A 150 -3.63 -7.09 -6.29
N ILE A 151 -3.78 -8.03 -7.22
CA ILE A 151 -5.08 -8.52 -7.69
C ILE A 151 -5.17 -10.04 -7.58
N GLY A 152 -6.29 -10.51 -7.04
CA GLY A 152 -6.61 -11.91 -6.81
C GLY A 152 -6.34 -12.38 -5.38
N ASP A 153 -5.82 -11.51 -4.51
CA ASP A 153 -5.52 -11.84 -3.13
C ASP A 153 -6.36 -10.99 -2.17
N ASP A 154 -6.83 -11.63 -1.11
CA ASP A 154 -7.58 -10.98 -0.05
C ASP A 154 -6.63 -10.37 1.00
N LEU A 155 -6.39 -9.06 0.86
CA LEU A 155 -5.47 -8.30 1.71
C LEU A 155 -6.03 -7.96 3.11
N ARG A 156 -7.24 -8.42 3.46
CA ARG A 156 -7.85 -8.12 4.78
C ARG A 156 -7.05 -8.72 5.93
N GLN A 157 -6.51 -9.93 5.74
CA GLN A 157 -5.70 -10.57 6.77
C GLN A 157 -4.41 -9.80 7.00
N ASP A 158 -3.67 -9.47 5.94
CA ASP A 158 -2.45 -8.67 5.99
C ASP A 158 -2.69 -7.32 6.70
N GLN A 159 -3.78 -6.63 6.36
CA GLN A 159 -4.15 -5.35 6.99
C GLN A 159 -4.33 -5.50 8.51
N ILE A 160 -5.06 -6.53 8.96
CA ILE A 160 -5.31 -6.75 10.39
C ILE A 160 -4.01 -7.11 11.12
N ILE A 161 -3.18 -7.97 10.54
CA ILE A 161 -1.89 -8.37 11.14
C ILE A 161 -0.97 -7.15 11.29
N LEU A 162 -0.84 -6.31 10.27
CA LEU A 162 -0.02 -5.10 10.35
C LEU A 162 -0.59 -4.08 11.35
N GLN A 163 -1.91 -3.99 11.48
CA GLN A 163 -2.53 -3.16 12.52
C GLN A 163 -2.21 -3.67 13.92
N LEU A 164 -2.23 -4.99 14.14
CA LEU A 164 -1.84 -5.59 15.41
C LEU A 164 -0.36 -5.34 15.72
N LEU A 165 0.53 -5.54 14.73
CA LEU A 165 1.96 -5.23 14.88
C LEU A 165 2.20 -3.75 15.19
N THR A 166 1.43 -2.84 14.57
CA THR A 166 1.48 -1.40 14.90
C THR A 166 1.07 -1.13 16.35
N CYS A 167 0.09 -1.85 16.88
CA CYS A 167 -0.29 -1.74 18.29
C CYS A 167 0.79 -2.30 19.22
N MET A 168 1.40 -3.44 18.85
CA MET A 168 2.48 -4.06 19.62
C MET A 168 3.71 -3.15 19.67
N ASP A 169 4.11 -2.59 18.53
CA ASP A 169 5.21 -1.64 18.40
C ASP A 169 5.03 -0.44 19.33
N LYS A 170 3.82 0.15 19.37
CA LYS A 170 3.51 1.24 20.32
C LYS A 170 3.61 0.83 21.78
N ILE A 171 3.19 -0.38 22.13
CA ILE A 171 3.29 -0.90 23.50
C ILE A 171 4.77 -1.08 23.87
N TRP A 172 5.57 -1.69 22.99
CA TRP A 172 7.00 -1.87 23.21
C TRP A 172 7.75 -0.55 23.35
N GLN A 173 7.50 0.41 22.44
CA GLN A 173 8.09 1.74 22.52
C GLN A 173 7.72 2.47 23.81
N SER A 174 6.48 2.31 24.31
CA SER A 174 6.07 2.89 25.60
C SER A 174 6.77 2.29 26.82
N ASN A 175 7.47 1.15 26.64
CA ASN A 175 8.30 0.48 27.65
C ASN A 175 9.79 0.53 27.27
N ASP A 176 10.20 1.50 26.43
CA ASP A 176 11.58 1.70 25.97
C ASP A 176 12.18 0.50 25.21
N ILE A 177 11.34 -0.31 24.57
CA ILE A 177 11.74 -1.41 23.69
C ILE A 177 11.50 -1.00 22.24
N ASP A 178 12.58 -0.83 21.48
CA ASP A 178 12.53 -0.57 20.04
C ASP A 178 12.92 -1.82 19.25
N CYS A 179 11.90 -2.52 18.73
CA CYS A 179 12.06 -3.70 17.89
C CYS A 179 12.38 -3.36 16.42
N ARG A 180 12.55 -2.08 16.05
CA ARG A 180 12.95 -1.65 14.69
C ARG A 180 12.10 -2.27 13.57
N LEU A 181 10.80 -2.50 13.84
CA LEU A 181 9.89 -3.12 12.89
C LEU A 181 9.69 -2.22 11.67
N SER A 182 9.85 -2.81 10.48
CA SER A 182 9.50 -2.16 9.22
C SER A 182 8.01 -2.33 8.91
N LEU A 183 7.18 -1.51 9.56
CA LEU A 183 5.73 -1.50 9.34
C LEU A 183 5.37 -0.72 8.06
N PHE A 184 4.53 -1.30 7.23
CA PHE A 184 4.04 -0.71 5.97
C PHE A 184 2.52 -0.77 5.90
N ASN A 185 1.94 0.07 5.06
CA ASN A 185 0.49 0.12 4.90
C ASN A 185 -0.03 -0.92 3.92
N VAL A 186 -1.07 -1.64 4.33
CA VAL A 186 -1.88 -2.50 3.46
C VAL A 186 -3.31 -2.01 3.47
N THR A 187 -3.84 -1.71 2.29
CA THR A 187 -5.19 -1.15 2.11
C THR A 187 -5.95 -1.96 1.07
N PRO A 188 -6.84 -2.87 1.51
CA PRO A 188 -7.86 -3.46 0.65
C PRO A 188 -8.74 -2.33 0.10
N THR A 189 -8.93 -2.30 -1.22
CA THR A 189 -9.76 -1.26 -1.88
C THR A 189 -10.99 -1.85 -2.55
N GLN A 190 -10.92 -3.11 -2.97
CA GLN A 190 -12.04 -3.86 -3.52
C GLN A 190 -11.95 -5.34 -3.12
N GLU A 191 -12.90 -6.15 -3.58
CA GLU A 191 -12.86 -7.59 -3.45
C GLU A 191 -11.58 -8.16 -4.10
N SER A 192 -10.79 -8.86 -3.30
CA SER A 192 -9.54 -9.51 -3.68
C SER A 192 -8.54 -8.59 -4.39
N CYS A 193 -8.51 -7.30 -4.07
CA CYS A 193 -7.44 -6.41 -4.50
C CYS A 193 -7.19 -5.22 -3.57
N GLY A 194 -6.00 -4.64 -3.69
CA GLY A 194 -5.66 -3.42 -2.97
C GLY A 194 -4.20 -3.05 -3.08
N PHE A 195 -3.82 -2.07 -2.26
CA PHE A 195 -2.46 -1.54 -2.21
C PHE A 195 -1.67 -2.15 -1.06
N ILE A 196 -0.40 -2.39 -1.31
CA ILE A 196 0.64 -2.67 -0.32
C ILE A 196 1.73 -1.62 -0.54
N GLU A 197 2.07 -0.85 0.48
CA GLU A 197 3.18 0.10 0.41
C GLU A 197 4.50 -0.64 0.15
N MET A 198 5.29 -0.13 -0.81
CA MET A 198 6.60 -0.69 -1.10
C MET A 198 7.64 -0.10 -0.15
N ILE A 199 8.32 -0.99 0.58
CA ILE A 199 9.55 -0.61 1.28
C ILE A 199 10.64 -0.39 0.23
N SER A 200 11.28 0.78 0.29
CA SER A 200 12.39 1.12 -0.59
C SER A 200 13.67 0.46 -0.10
N TYR A 201 14.60 0.16 -1.02
CA TYR A 201 15.92 -0.42 -0.69
C TYR A 201 15.83 -1.78 0.04
N SER A 202 14.86 -2.61 -0.32
CA SER A 202 14.70 -3.97 0.20
C SER A 202 14.81 -5.01 -0.89
N GLU A 203 15.40 -6.15 -0.57
CA GLU A 203 15.44 -7.36 -1.41
C GLU A 203 14.91 -8.54 -0.62
N THR A 204 14.30 -9.52 -1.31
CA THR A 204 13.90 -10.76 -0.65
C THR A 204 15.12 -11.59 -0.29
N LEU A 205 15.06 -12.37 0.80
CA LEU A 205 16.14 -13.30 1.16
C LEU A 205 16.50 -14.24 -0.01
N LEU A 206 15.51 -14.65 -0.79
CA LEU A 206 15.72 -15.46 -1.98
C LEU A 206 16.55 -14.72 -3.06
N GLU A 207 16.32 -13.43 -3.28
CA GLU A 207 17.12 -12.61 -4.21
C GLU A 207 18.56 -12.44 -3.75
N ILE A 208 18.76 -12.27 -2.44
CA ILE A 208 20.09 -12.18 -1.82
C ILE A 208 20.89 -13.48 -2.02
N GLU A 209 20.22 -14.63 -1.95
CA GLU A 209 20.87 -15.95 -2.05
C GLU A 209 21.05 -16.47 -3.48
N LYS A 210 20.18 -16.08 -4.42
CA LYS A 210 20.21 -16.53 -5.83
C LYS A 210 21.61 -16.47 -6.47
N PRO A 211 22.41 -15.39 -6.33
CA PRO A 211 23.74 -15.30 -6.93
C PRO A 211 24.76 -16.34 -6.42
N LEU A 212 24.53 -16.93 -5.24
CA LEU A 212 25.44 -17.87 -4.59
C LEU A 212 25.20 -19.34 -4.99
N GLY A 213 24.21 -19.61 -5.84
CA GLY A 213 23.92 -20.96 -6.34
C GLY A 213 23.31 -21.91 -5.30
N THR A 214 22.97 -21.42 -4.11
CA THR A 214 22.27 -22.16 -3.05
C THR A 214 20.79 -22.33 -3.36
N TRP A 215 20.47 -23.22 -4.32
CA TRP A 215 19.09 -23.63 -4.63
C TRP A 215 18.47 -24.61 -3.60
N LYS A 216 19.23 -25.00 -2.57
CA LYS A 216 18.82 -26.01 -1.59
C LYS A 216 18.74 -25.45 -0.18
N GLY A 217 17.71 -24.67 0.12
CA GLY A 217 17.06 -24.51 1.44
C GLY A 217 17.89 -24.39 2.73
N SER A 218 19.20 -24.21 2.62
CA SER A 218 20.16 -24.04 3.70
C SER A 218 20.58 -22.60 3.60
N PHE A 219 19.94 -21.77 4.43
CA PHE A 219 20.33 -20.38 4.63
C PHE A 219 21.84 -20.34 4.83
N GLY A 220 22.57 -19.80 3.85
CA GLY A 220 24.00 -19.60 4.02
C GLY A 220 24.15 -18.39 4.92
N GLU A 221 24.51 -18.57 6.19
CA GLU A 221 24.75 -17.44 7.12
C GLU A 221 25.69 -16.38 6.53
N SER A 222 26.60 -16.80 5.64
CA SER A 222 27.51 -15.91 4.91
C SER A 222 26.83 -15.03 3.86
N ALA A 223 25.70 -15.44 3.28
CA ALA A 223 25.03 -14.71 2.20
C ALA A 223 24.50 -13.36 2.68
N LEU A 224 23.71 -13.38 3.77
CA LEU A 224 23.15 -12.19 4.37
C LEU A 224 24.24 -11.28 4.93
N TYR A 225 25.26 -11.86 5.60
CA TYR A 225 26.41 -11.11 6.09
C TYR A 225 27.15 -10.38 4.95
N ASN A 226 27.46 -11.09 3.86
CA ASN A 226 28.16 -10.51 2.71
C ASN A 226 27.32 -9.44 2.03
N TRP A 227 26.02 -9.65 1.90
CA TRP A 227 25.09 -8.67 1.33
C TRP A 227 25.01 -7.41 2.19
N LEU A 228 24.92 -7.55 3.52
CA LEU A 228 24.97 -6.41 4.44
C LEU A 228 26.31 -5.66 4.33
N ARG A 229 27.42 -6.40 4.22
CA ARG A 229 28.76 -5.80 4.12
C ARG A 229 28.98 -5.08 2.79
N LEU A 230 28.39 -5.58 1.70
CA LEU A 230 28.44 -4.96 0.39
C LEU A 230 27.72 -3.61 0.39
N HIS A 231 26.55 -3.53 1.05
CA HIS A 231 25.73 -2.31 1.09
C HIS A 231 26.16 -1.30 2.17
N ASN A 232 26.90 -1.74 3.19
CA ASN A 232 27.39 -0.90 4.27
C ASN A 232 28.92 -0.93 4.31
N THR A 233 29.56 -0.06 3.52
CA THR A 233 31.01 -0.07 3.32
C THR A 233 31.80 0.48 4.51
N ASN A 234 31.19 1.34 5.31
CA ASN A 234 31.76 1.86 6.56
C ASN A 234 31.53 0.86 7.70
N GLU A 235 32.54 0.63 8.55
CA GLU A 235 32.41 -0.25 9.73
C GLU A 235 31.28 0.16 10.68
N ASN A 236 31.07 1.47 10.86
CA ASN A 236 30.00 1.98 11.71
C ASN A 236 28.62 1.66 11.13
N ASP A 237 28.42 1.92 9.83
CA ASP A 237 27.16 1.65 9.13
C ASP A 237 26.88 0.15 9.11
N PHE A 238 27.91 -0.67 8.90
CA PHE A 238 27.80 -2.13 8.94
C PHE A 238 27.39 -2.62 10.32
N ARG A 239 28.04 -2.13 11.37
CA ARG A 239 27.68 -2.48 12.75
C ARG A 239 26.23 -2.07 13.07
N MET A 240 25.82 -0.88 12.65
CA MET A 240 24.44 -0.42 12.81
C MET A 240 23.45 -1.30 12.04
N ALA A 241 23.79 -1.74 10.83
CA ALA A 241 22.93 -2.62 10.03
C ALA A 241 22.77 -4.01 10.67
N VAL A 242 23.85 -4.59 11.21
CA VAL A 242 23.80 -5.85 11.98
C VAL A 242 22.99 -5.70 13.25
N GLU A 243 23.17 -4.57 13.95
CA GLU A 243 22.37 -4.26 15.14
C GLU A 243 20.89 -4.13 14.77
N ASN A 244 20.55 -3.39 13.71
CA ASN A 244 19.18 -3.25 13.22
C ASN A 244 18.53 -4.61 12.95
N LEU A 245 19.24 -5.50 12.25
CA LEU A 245 18.78 -6.86 11.95
C LEU A 245 18.54 -7.70 13.22
N THR A 246 19.30 -7.46 14.29
CA THR A 246 19.17 -8.21 15.54
C THR A 246 17.92 -7.79 16.33
N TYR A 247 17.50 -6.54 16.21
CA TYR A 247 16.29 -6.02 16.86
C TYR A 247 15.02 -6.29 16.07
N SER A 248 15.09 -6.31 14.73
CA SER A 248 13.96 -6.51 13.80
C SER A 248 13.47 -7.95 13.76
#